data_AF-V8G9S3-F1
#
_entry.id   AF-V8G9S3-F1
#
_cell.length_a   1.000
_cell.length_b   1.000
_cell.length_c   1.000
_cell.angle_alpha   90.00
_cell.angle_beta   90.00
_cell.angle_gamma   90.00
#
_symmetry.space_group_name_H-M   'P 1'
#
loop_
_entity.id
_entity.type
_entity.pdbx_description
1 polymer ?
#
loop_
_entity_poly.entity_id
_entity_poly.type
_entity_poly.pdbx_seq_one_letter_code
_entity_poly.pdbx_strand_id
1 'polypeptide(L)'
;MLPREEQDIATLAQEYLQAKNINFVFNANLTQVRNEGETVVITDNSQDYSFDAVLYATGRKPNVSSLNLEATDIKLTEKGAIQVNEYCETTVPNVFAVGDVNGGPQFTYISLDDFRIVLTI
;
A
#
# COMPACT_ATOMS: atom_id res chain seq x y z
N MET A 1 -5.14 16.32 -4.16
CA MET A 1 -4.42 15.71 -3.03
C MET A 1 -5.44 14.97 -2.14
N LEU A 2 -5.07 13.85 -1.50
CA LEU A 2 -5.93 13.12 -0.54
C LEU A 2 -7.40 12.91 -0.98
N PRO A 3 -7.67 12.15 -2.06
CA PRO A 3 -9.01 12.07 -2.68
C PRO A 3 -10.08 11.33 -1.85
N ARG A 4 -9.70 10.76 -0.70
CA ARG A 4 -10.63 10.08 0.22
C ARG A 4 -11.10 10.99 1.36
N GLU A 5 -10.51 12.17 1.49
CA GLU A 5 -10.84 13.14 2.52
C GLU A 5 -11.80 14.20 1.97
N GLU A 6 -12.45 14.94 2.87
CA GLU A 6 -13.26 16.11 2.52
C GLU A 6 -12.40 17.20 1.86
N GLN A 7 -12.99 17.94 0.92
CA GLN A 7 -12.24 18.85 0.05
C GLN A 7 -11.59 20.00 0.82
N ASP A 8 -12.25 20.55 1.82
CA ASP A 8 -11.73 21.61 2.68
C ASP A 8 -10.57 21.12 3.54
N ILE A 9 -10.67 19.93 4.14
CA ILE A 9 -9.58 19.28 4.89
C ILE A 9 -8.37 19.02 3.99
N ALA A 10 -8.58 18.48 2.79
CA ALA A 10 -7.50 18.23 1.83
C ALA A 10 -6.81 19.55 1.41
N THR A 11 -7.58 20.63 1.26
CA THR A 11 -7.07 21.96 0.90
C THR A 11 -6.20 22.53 2.03
N LEU A 12 -6.70 22.49 3.27
CA LEU A 12 -5.95 22.93 4.45
C LEU A 12 -4.62 22.20 4.60
N ALA A 13 -4.62 20.87 4.42
CA ALA A 13 -3.40 20.07 4.47
C ALA A 13 -2.42 20.44 3.35
N GLN A 14 -2.91 20.70 2.15
CA GLN A 14 -2.08 21.11 1.02
C GLN A 14 -1.42 22.47 1.27
N GLU A 15 -2.20 23.48 1.66
CA GLU A 15 -1.70 24.84 1.95
C GLU A 15 -0.64 24.82 3.05
N TYR A 16 -0.86 24.03 4.10
CA TYR A 16 0.10 23.86 5.19
C TYR A 16 1.45 23.31 4.72
N LEU A 17 1.43 22.31 3.82
CA LEU A 17 2.65 21.72 3.27
C LEU A 17 3.33 22.64 2.24
N GLN A 18 2.55 23.36 1.43
CA GLN A 18 3.07 24.37 0.49
C GLN A 18 3.78 25.53 1.23
N ALA A 19 3.24 25.97 2.37
CA ALA A 19 3.90 26.96 3.23
C ALA A 19 5.26 26.47 3.80
N LYS A 20 5.53 25.16 3.74
CA LYS A 20 6.82 24.53 4.08
C LYS A 20 7.68 24.22 2.85
N ASN A 21 7.39 24.84 1.70
CA ASN A 21 8.09 24.67 0.43
C ASN A 21 8.00 23.25 -0.16
N ILE A 22 6.92 22.51 0.15
CA ILE A 22 6.64 21.23 -0.52
C ILE A 22 5.87 21.51 -1.82
N ASN A 23 6.48 21.11 -2.93
CA ASN A 23 5.87 21.25 -4.25
C ASN A 23 5.00 20.03 -4.58
N PHE A 24 3.82 20.29 -5.12
CA PHE A 24 2.89 19.25 -5.56
C PHE A 24 2.79 19.27 -7.08
N VAL A 25 3.09 18.13 -7.70
CA VAL A 25 2.84 17.88 -9.12
C VAL A 25 1.68 16.89 -9.21
N PHE A 26 0.52 17.37 -9.66
CA PHE A 26 -0.67 16.54 -9.87
C PHE A 26 -0.76 16.08 -11.32
N ASN A 27 -1.48 14.99 -11.56
CA ASN A 27 -1.63 14.39 -12.89
C ASN A 27 -0.29 13.99 -13.54
N ALA A 28 0.74 13.75 -12.73
CA ALA A 28 2.04 13.26 -13.20
C ALA A 28 1.90 11.84 -13.76
N ASN A 29 2.51 11.61 -14.92
CA ASN A 29 2.62 10.29 -15.54
C ASN A 29 4.10 9.92 -15.63
N LEU A 30 4.59 9.28 -14.57
CA LEU A 30 6.00 8.91 -14.48
C LEU A 30 6.28 7.74 -15.43
N THR A 31 7.12 7.97 -16.43
CA THR A 31 7.47 6.98 -17.47
C THR A 31 8.81 6.31 -17.19
N GLN A 32 9.72 7.00 -16.49
CA GLN A 32 11.05 6.49 -16.21
C GLN A 32 11.61 7.01 -14.89
N VAL A 33 12.39 6.17 -14.22
CA VAL A 33 13.29 6.56 -13.12
C VAL A 33 14.68 6.02 -13.45
N ARG A 34 15.70 6.88 -13.40
CA ARG A 34 17.09 6.52 -13.69
C ARG A 34 18.05 7.27 -12.77
N ASN A 35 19.25 6.74 -12.59
CA ASN A 35 20.32 7.44 -11.87
C ASN A 35 21.29 8.08 -12.86
N GLU A 36 21.73 9.30 -12.57
CA GLU A 36 22.76 10.04 -13.30
C GLU A 36 23.84 10.50 -12.32
N GLY A 37 24.84 9.64 -12.10
CA GLY A 37 25.84 9.87 -11.05
C GLY A 37 25.21 9.76 -9.66
N GLU A 38 25.24 10.84 -8.88
CA GLU A 38 24.66 10.92 -7.54
C GLU A 38 23.20 11.42 -7.54
N THR A 39 22.66 11.81 -8.70
CA THR A 39 21.27 12.28 -8.80
C THR A 39 20.35 11.19 -9.32
N VAL A 40 19.08 11.26 -8.90
CA VAL A 40 17.99 10.46 -9.45
C VAL A 40 17.17 11.36 -10.37
N VAL A 41 16.98 10.92 -11.61
CA VAL A 41 16.14 11.60 -12.60
C VAL A 41 14.83 10.84 -12.76
N ILE A 42 13.72 11.56 -12.59
CA ILE A 42 12.37 11.08 -12.85
C ILE A 42 11.87 11.77 -14.12
N THR A 43 11.41 10.98 -15.08
CA THR A 43 10.75 11.48 -16.29
C THR A 43 9.25 11.42 -16.11
N ASP A 44 8.59 12.57 -16.21
CA ASP A 44 7.14 12.71 -16.31
C ASP A 44 6.80 13.08 -17.75
N ASN A 45 6.20 12.13 -18.48
CA ASN A 45 6.04 12.20 -19.93
C ASN A 45 7.38 12.42 -20.67
N SER A 46 7.70 13.67 -21.01
CA SER A 46 8.94 14.09 -21.70
C SER A 46 9.73 15.15 -20.95
N GLN A 47 9.35 15.43 -19.69
CA GLN A 47 10.03 16.38 -18.83
C GLN A 47 10.81 15.62 -17.74
N ASP A 48 12.10 15.93 -17.63
CA ASP A 48 12.95 15.38 -16.59
C ASP A 48 12.99 16.29 -15.36
N TYR A 49 12.98 15.66 -14.19
CA TYR A 49 13.16 16.26 -12.88
C TYR A 49 14.29 15.56 -12.14
N SER A 50 15.21 16.31 -11.55
CA SER A 50 16.37 15.78 -10.83
C SER A 50 16.22 15.96 -9.32
N PHE A 51 16.58 14.91 -8.57
CA PHE A 51 16.48 14.87 -7.12
C PHE A 51 17.72 14.18 -6.52
N ASP A 52 18.08 14.51 -5.28
CA ASP A 52 19.14 13.83 -4.54
C ASP A 52 18.71 12.43 -4.06
N ALA A 53 17.41 12.27 -3.79
CA ALA A 53 16.82 11.01 -3.35
C ALA A 53 15.36 10.90 -3.77
N VAL A 54 14.88 9.66 -3.93
CA VAL A 54 13.49 9.35 -4.28
C VAL A 54 12.92 8.34 -3.29
N LEU A 55 11.75 8.65 -2.75
CA LEU A 55 10.97 7.77 -1.88
C LEU A 55 9.76 7.21 -2.64
N TYR A 56 9.66 5.89 -2.71
CA TYR A 56 8.47 5.22 -3.24
C TYR A 56 7.40 5.11 -2.15
N ALA A 57 6.28 5.81 -2.34
CA ALA A 57 5.13 5.79 -1.44
C ALA A 57 3.85 5.29 -2.16
N THR A 58 3.98 4.27 -3.02
CA THR A 58 2.90 3.76 -3.89
C THR A 58 1.99 2.70 -3.24
N GLY A 59 2.18 2.44 -1.95
CA GLY A 59 1.44 1.45 -1.17
C GLY A 59 2.19 0.12 -1.00
N ARG A 60 1.54 -0.83 -0.30
CA ARG A 60 2.09 -2.14 0.03
C ARG A 60 1.18 -3.25 -0.49
N LYS A 61 1.78 -4.37 -0.90
CA LYS A 61 1.07 -5.59 -1.28
C LYS A 61 1.19 -6.66 -0.19
N PRO A 62 0.20 -7.56 -0.05
CA PRO A 62 0.32 -8.76 0.79
C PRO A 62 1.60 -9.54 0.49
N ASN A 63 2.36 -9.91 1.52
CA ASN A 63 3.60 -10.66 1.36
C ASN A 63 3.33 -12.17 1.42
N VAL A 64 2.89 -12.76 0.31
CA VAL A 64 2.45 -14.16 0.25
C VAL A 64 3.24 -15.03 -0.74
N SER A 65 4.11 -14.43 -1.56
CA SER A 65 4.79 -15.13 -2.67
C SER A 65 5.78 -16.19 -2.22
N SER A 66 6.38 -16.07 -1.03
CA SER A 66 7.33 -17.05 -0.50
C SER A 66 6.67 -18.19 0.28
N LEU A 67 5.33 -18.23 0.34
CA LEU A 67 4.59 -19.20 1.13
C LEU A 67 4.25 -20.50 0.38
N ASN A 68 4.57 -20.60 -0.92
CA ASN A 68 4.27 -21.77 -1.76
C ASN A 68 2.79 -22.18 -1.70
N LEU A 69 1.88 -21.19 -1.74
CA LEU A 69 0.44 -21.41 -1.58
C LEU A 69 -0.14 -22.25 -2.72
N GLU A 70 0.51 -22.27 -3.88
CA GLU A 70 0.17 -23.11 -5.03
C GLU A 70 0.24 -24.62 -4.74
N ALA A 71 0.96 -25.02 -3.71
CA ALA A 71 1.01 -26.40 -3.22
C ALA A 71 -0.08 -26.70 -2.17
N THR A 72 -1.02 -25.77 -1.96
CA THR A 72 -2.10 -25.85 -0.97
C THR A 72 -3.45 -25.51 -1.62
N ASP A 73 -4.55 -25.79 -0.92
CA ASP A 73 -5.90 -25.37 -1.35
C ASP A 73 -6.28 -23.95 -0.85
N ILE A 74 -5.31 -23.17 -0.33
CA ILE A 74 -5.53 -21.79 0.13
C ILE A 74 -5.69 -20.88 -1.08
N LYS A 75 -6.85 -20.23 -1.19
CA LYS A 75 -7.15 -19.32 -2.30
C LYS A 75 -6.66 -17.90 -2.02
N LEU A 76 -6.25 -17.23 -3.09
CA LEU A 76 -5.97 -15.80 -3.10
C LEU A 76 -7.14 -15.02 -3.71
N THR A 77 -7.34 -13.80 -3.24
CA THR A 77 -8.18 -12.79 -3.89
C THR A 77 -7.53 -12.29 -5.19
N GLU A 78 -8.29 -11.58 -6.03
CA GLU A 78 -7.75 -10.94 -7.25
C GLU A 78 -6.60 -9.96 -6.99
N LYS A 79 -6.53 -9.40 -5.77
CA LYS A 79 -5.47 -8.47 -5.34
C LYS A 79 -4.24 -9.19 -4.75
N GLY A 80 -4.23 -10.53 -4.75
CA GLY A 80 -3.11 -11.34 -4.24
C GLY A 80 -3.05 -11.46 -2.71
N ALA A 81 -4.14 -11.14 -2.00
CA ALA A 81 -4.26 -11.39 -0.56
C ALA A 81 -4.83 -12.79 -0.29
N ILE A 82 -4.53 -13.39 0.86
CA ILE A 82 -5.17 -14.65 1.29
C ILE A 82 -6.66 -14.40 1.50
N GLN A 83 -7.51 -15.19 0.83
CA GLN A 83 -8.94 -15.10 0.99
C GLN A 83 -9.34 -15.68 2.36
N VAL A 84 -10.08 -14.89 3.15
CA VAL A 84 -10.60 -15.29 4.46
C VAL A 84 -12.09 -15.00 4.61
N ASN A 85 -12.74 -15.67 5.56
CA ASN A 85 -14.11 -15.36 6.02
C ASN A 85 -14.10 -14.32 7.18
N GLU A 86 -15.26 -14.04 7.78
CA GLU A 86 -15.36 -13.11 8.93
C GLU A 86 -14.61 -13.54 10.21
N TYR A 87 -14.15 -14.80 10.27
CA TYR A 87 -13.38 -15.36 11.38
C TYR A 87 -11.88 -15.44 11.08
N CYS A 88 -11.41 -14.77 10.02
CA CYS A 88 -10.04 -14.83 9.51
C CYS A 88 -9.60 -16.23 9.03
N GLU A 89 -10.53 -17.17 8.87
CA GLU A 89 -10.23 -18.53 8.40
C GLU A 89 -10.11 -18.53 6.88
N THR A 90 -9.09 -19.23 6.38
CA THR A 90 -8.84 -19.38 4.93
C THR A 90 -9.82 -20.35 4.29
N THR A 91 -9.65 -20.63 3.00
CA THR A 91 -10.41 -21.69 2.32
C THR A 91 -10.04 -23.10 2.77
N VAL A 92 -8.97 -23.27 3.55
CA VAL A 92 -8.58 -24.54 4.16
C VAL A 92 -8.99 -24.52 5.63
N PRO A 93 -9.80 -25.50 6.10
CA PRO A 93 -10.26 -25.55 7.48
C PRO A 93 -9.11 -25.57 8.49
N ASN A 94 -9.27 -24.84 9.60
CA ASN A 94 -8.29 -24.67 10.69
C ASN A 94 -6.98 -23.98 10.27
N VAL A 95 -6.95 -23.30 9.13
CA VAL A 95 -5.84 -22.44 8.71
C VAL A 95 -6.35 -21.01 8.63
N PHE A 96 -5.65 -20.08 9.29
CA PHE A 96 -6.08 -18.69 9.46
C PHE A 96 -5.04 -17.73 8.87
N ALA A 97 -5.50 -16.55 8.43
CA ALA A 97 -4.63 -15.46 7.98
C ALA A 97 -5.06 -14.12 8.62
N VAL A 98 -4.11 -13.48 9.31
CA VAL A 98 -4.34 -12.31 10.16
C VAL A 98 -3.42 -11.16 9.73
N GLY A 99 -3.93 -9.93 9.78
CA GLY A 99 -3.21 -8.72 9.41
C GLY A 99 -3.13 -8.53 7.89
N ASP A 100 -2.19 -7.71 7.44
CA ASP A 100 -2.11 -7.21 6.05
C ASP A 100 -2.17 -8.31 4.96
N VAL A 101 -1.82 -9.55 5.28
CA VAL A 101 -1.86 -10.68 4.34
C VAL A 101 -3.28 -11.07 3.91
N ASN A 102 -4.30 -10.75 4.70
CA ASN A 102 -5.70 -10.99 4.37
C ASN A 102 -6.32 -9.90 3.46
N GLY A 103 -5.58 -8.82 3.19
CA GLY A 103 -5.99 -7.75 2.27
C GLY A 103 -6.92 -6.70 2.88
N GLY A 104 -7.17 -6.76 4.20
CA GLY A 104 -7.89 -5.74 4.96
C GLY A 104 -7.09 -4.44 5.17
N PRO A 105 -7.60 -3.52 6.02
CA PRO A 105 -6.90 -2.29 6.37
C PRO A 105 -5.53 -2.54 7.01
N GLN A 106 -4.50 -1.85 6.52
CA GLN A 106 -3.10 -2.07 6.90
C GLN A 106 -2.71 -1.30 8.17
N PHE A 107 -3.41 -1.57 9.27
CA PHE A 107 -3.18 -0.93 10.55
C PHE A 107 -2.85 -1.95 11.64
N THR A 108 -1.88 -1.62 12.48
CA THR A 108 -1.42 -2.52 13.56
C THR A 108 -2.56 -2.92 14.51
N TYR A 109 -3.47 -1.99 14.83
CA TYR A 109 -4.61 -2.29 15.70
C TYR A 109 -5.66 -3.18 15.03
N ILE A 110 -5.74 -3.21 13.69
CA ILE A 110 -6.59 -4.15 12.96
C ILE A 110 -6.01 -5.56 13.03
N SER A 111 -4.70 -5.72 12.84
CA SER A 111 -4.06 -7.03 13.05
C SER A 111 -4.19 -7.55 14.48
N LEU A 112 -4.22 -6.65 15.48
CA LEU A 112 -4.51 -7.03 16.87
C LEU A 112 -5.97 -7.46 17.05
N ASP A 113 -6.90 -6.85 16.32
CA ASP A 113 -8.32 -7.21 16.38
C ASP A 113 -8.61 -8.55 15.68
N ASP A 114 -8.00 -8.79 14.51
CA ASP A 114 -7.97 -10.09 13.84
C ASP A 114 -7.49 -11.21 14.79
N PHE A 115 -6.45 -10.94 15.60
CA PHE A 115 -6.01 -11.87 16.65
C PHE A 115 -7.11 -12.16 17.68
N ARG A 116 -7.88 -11.15 18.11
CA ARG A 116 -8.98 -11.34 19.07
C ARG A 116 -10.11 -12.17 18.47
N ILE A 117 -10.41 -11.99 17.18
CA ILE A 117 -11.39 -12.79 16.44
C ILE A 117 -10.96 -14.27 16.48
N VAL A 118 -9.72 -14.56 16.08
CA VAL A 118 -9.18 -15.94 16.05
C VAL A 118 -9.09 -16.57 17.45
N LEU A 119 -8.90 -15.78 18.51
CA LEU A 119 -8.84 -16.31 19.88
C LEU A 119 -10.22 -16.67 20.46
N THR A 120 -11.30 -16.13 19.89
CA THR A 120 -12.67 -16.25 20.44
C THR A 120 -13.47 -17.40 19.81
N ILE A 121 -12.95 -17.99 18.74
CA ILE A 121 -13.48 -19.19 18.06
C ILE A 121 -12.91 -20.47 18.67
#